data_AF-A0A0C4WVD3-F1
#
_entry.id   AF-A0A0C4WVD3-F1
#
_cell.length_a   1.000
_cell.length_b   1.000
_cell.length_c   1.000
_cell.angle_alpha   90.00
_cell.angle_beta   90.00
_cell.angle_gamma   90.00
#
_symmetry.space_group_name_H-M   'P 1'
#
loop_
_entity.id
_entity.type
_entity.pdbx_description
1 polymer ?
#
loop_
_entity_poly.entity_id
_entity_poly.type
_entity_poly.pdbx_seq_one_letter_code
_entity_poly.pdbx_strand_id
1 'polypeptide(L)'
;MRRFAGSCRFVFNQALALQQANRDAGGKYIGYVAMAKQLTAWRNSAEIVWLKEAPVHPLQHALKDLEKAYKNFFEKRADFPRFKRKWQSDSFRYPDPKQIKLDQANGRIFLPKLG
;
A
#
# COMPACT_ATOMS: atom_id res chain seq x y z
N MET A 1 4.22 -14.91 2.30
CA MET A 1 4.27 -13.75 1.37
C MET A 1 2.92 -13.31 0.80
N ARG A 2 1.98 -14.20 0.43
CA ARG A 2 0.68 -13.83 -0.18
C ARG A 2 -0.21 -12.92 0.68
N ARG A 3 -0.13 -13.03 2.02
CA ARG A 3 -0.90 -12.19 2.96
C ARG A 3 -0.51 -10.71 2.89
N PHE A 4 0.79 -10.41 2.82
CA PHE A 4 1.29 -9.02 2.79
C PHE A 4 0.96 -8.28 1.49
N ALA A 5 1.08 -8.95 0.34
CA ALA A 5 0.64 -8.39 -0.94
C ALA A 5 -0.88 -8.13 -0.95
N GLY A 6 -1.66 -9.04 -0.36
CA GLY A 6 -3.10 -8.88 -0.16
C GLY A 6 -3.47 -7.63 0.66
N SER A 7 -2.77 -7.39 1.77
CA SER A 7 -2.96 -6.19 2.62
C SER A 7 -2.61 -4.89 1.89
N CYS A 8 -1.50 -4.86 1.16
CA CYS A 8 -1.10 -3.67 0.38
C CYS A 8 -2.11 -3.36 -0.72
N ARG A 9 -2.59 -4.39 -1.42
CA ARG A 9 -3.64 -4.26 -2.44
C ARG A 9 -4.95 -3.75 -1.85
N PHE A 10 -5.35 -4.26 -0.69
CA PHE A 10 -6.54 -3.81 0.01
C PHE A 10 -6.45 -2.31 0.37
N VAL A 11 -5.34 -1.89 0.99
CA VAL A 11 -5.12 -0.47 1.35
C VAL A 11 -5.12 0.44 0.12
N PHE A 12 -4.48 0.02 -0.97
CA PHE A 12 -4.49 0.78 -2.22
C PHE A 12 -5.91 0.95 -2.77
N ASN A 13 -6.68 -0.13 -2.82
CA ASN A 13 -8.05 -0.09 -3.33
C ASN A 13 -8.98 0.72 -2.42
N GLN A 14 -8.85 0.57 -1.09
CA GLN A 14 -9.65 1.33 -0.14
C GLN A 14 -9.37 2.84 -0.23
N ALA A 15 -8.10 3.22 -0.36
CA ALA A 15 -7.71 4.60 -0.54
C ALA A 15 -8.20 5.17 -1.87
N LEU A 16 -8.11 4.40 -2.97
CA LEU A 16 -8.65 4.80 -4.27
C LEU A 16 -10.17 4.99 -4.23
N ALA A 17 -10.91 4.09 -3.58
CA ALA A 17 -12.36 4.19 -3.42
C ALA A 17 -12.75 5.44 -2.63
N LEU A 18 -12.04 5.74 -1.53
CA LEU A 18 -12.28 6.94 -0.73
C LEU A 18 -12.00 8.20 -1.54
N GLN A 19 -10.95 8.20 -2.37
CA GLN A 19 -10.63 9.31 -3.26
C GLN A 19 -11.66 9.51 -4.37
N GLN A 20 -12.20 8.43 -4.94
CA GLN A 20 -13.30 8.48 -5.90
C GLN A 20 -14.56 9.04 -5.24
N ALA A 21 -14.99 8.50 -4.10
CA ALA A 21 -16.16 8.99 -3.37
C ALA A 21 -16.03 10.47 -2.99
N ASN A 22 -14.85 10.90 -2.54
CA ASN A 22 -14.59 12.30 -2.23
C ASN A 22 -14.61 13.18 -3.50
N ARG A 23 -14.12 12.68 -4.64
CA ARG A 23 -14.19 13.39 -5.92
C ARG A 23 -15.64 13.51 -6.41
N ASP A 24 -16.42 12.45 -6.29
CA ASP A 24 -17.85 12.41 -6.68
C ASP A 24 -18.68 13.37 -5.81
N ALA A 25 -18.28 13.55 -4.55
CA ALA A 25 -18.84 14.57 -3.66
C ALA A 25 -18.36 16.01 -3.97
N GLY A 26 -17.56 16.23 -5.03
CA GLY A 26 -17.02 17.53 -5.40
C GLY A 26 -15.80 17.97 -4.57
N GLY A 27 -15.23 17.07 -3.78
CA GLY A 27 -14.07 17.31 -2.93
C GLY A 27 -12.74 17.35 -3.69
N LYS A 28 -11.73 17.96 -3.05
CA LYS A 28 -10.35 18.03 -3.58
C LYS A 28 -9.57 16.75 -3.30
N TYR A 29 -8.51 16.52 -4.08
CA TYR A 29 -7.59 15.40 -3.88
C TYR A 29 -7.06 15.33 -2.43
N ILE A 30 -7.20 14.16 -1.81
CA ILE A 30 -6.73 13.91 -0.45
C ILE A 30 -5.26 13.49 -0.50
N GLY A 31 -4.38 14.30 0.09
CA GLY A 31 -2.94 14.02 0.12
C GLY A 31 -2.53 12.89 1.06
N TYR A 32 -1.28 12.45 0.97
CA TYR A 32 -0.72 11.34 1.75
C TYR A 32 -0.94 11.49 3.26
N VAL A 33 -0.77 12.68 3.84
CA VAL A 33 -0.90 12.89 5.29
C VAL A 33 -2.31 12.54 5.79
N ALA A 34 -3.35 12.95 5.06
CA ALA A 34 -4.73 12.64 5.41
C ALA A 34 -5.03 11.14 5.18
N MET A 35 -4.52 10.55 4.10
CA MET A 35 -4.63 9.11 3.85
C MET A 35 -3.89 8.26 4.90
N ALA A 36 -2.76 8.73 5.42
CA ALA A 36 -2.02 8.05 6.48
C ALA A 36 -2.79 8.07 7.81
N LYS A 37 -3.53 9.15 8.11
CA LYS A 37 -4.46 9.17 9.25
C LYS A 37 -5.59 8.15 9.08
N GLN A 38 -6.17 8.06 7.87
CA GLN A 38 -7.19 7.06 7.55
C GLN A 38 -6.66 5.62 7.67
N LEU A 39 -5.42 5.37 7.24
CA LEU A 39 -4.77 4.07 7.41
C LEU A 39 -4.65 3.67 8.89
N THR A 40 -4.30 4.61 9.76
CA THR A 40 -4.28 4.35 11.20
C THR A 40 -5.66 4.01 11.72
N ALA A 41 -6.70 4.72 11.27
CA ALA A 41 -8.10 4.40 11.61
C ALA A 41 -8.49 3.00 11.12
N TRP A 42 -8.18 2.62 9.88
CA TRP A 42 -8.46 1.29 9.34
C TRP A 42 -7.75 0.18 10.11
N ARG A 43 -6.50 0.39 10.52
CA ARG A 43 -5.76 -0.57 11.35
C ARG A 43 -6.34 -0.72 12.77
N ASN A 44 -7.06 0.29 13.25
CA ASN A 44 -7.73 0.27 14.54
C ASN A 44 -9.20 -0.16 14.43
N SER A 45 -9.73 -0.38 13.23
CA SER A 45 -11.09 -0.85 13.02
C SER A 45 -11.22 -2.33 13.36
N ALA A 46 -12.30 -2.69 14.05
CA ALA A 46 -12.62 -4.07 14.42
C ALA A 46 -12.92 -4.97 13.21
N GLU A 47 -13.30 -4.39 12.07
CA GLU A 47 -13.58 -5.14 10.85
C GLU A 47 -12.32 -5.62 10.12
N ILE A 48 -11.16 -4.98 10.37
CA ILE A 48 -9.93 -5.17 9.60
C ILE A 48 -8.74 -5.45 10.52
N VAL A 49 -8.96 -6.26 11.56
CA VAL A 49 -7.94 -6.63 12.56
C VAL A 49 -6.71 -7.29 11.91
N TRP A 50 -6.91 -8.07 10.84
CA TRP A 50 -5.84 -8.70 10.07
C TRP A 50 -4.90 -7.69 9.39
N LEU A 51 -5.30 -6.42 9.22
CA LEU A 51 -4.43 -5.35 8.72
C LEU A 51 -3.45 -4.86 9.79
N LYS A 52 -3.77 -5.04 11.07
CA LYS A 52 -2.87 -4.71 12.19
C LYS A 52 -1.63 -5.62 12.20
N GLU A 53 -1.80 -6.88 11.80
CA GLU A 53 -0.74 -7.89 11.70
C GLU A 53 0.24 -7.62 10.54
N ALA A 54 -0.18 -6.85 9.53
CA ALA A 54 0.69 -6.47 8.43
C ALA A 54 1.67 -5.36 8.84
N PRO A 55 2.93 -5.40 8.37
CA PRO A 55 3.90 -4.35 8.62
C PRO A 55 3.41 -3.01 8.04
N VAL A 56 3.47 -1.96 8.85
CA VAL A 56 2.97 -0.62 8.48
C VAL A 56 3.73 -0.02 7.30
N HIS A 57 5.01 -0.34 7.14
CA HIS A 57 5.85 0.22 6.09
C HIS A 57 5.36 -0.15 4.67
N PRO A 58 5.13 -1.43 4.31
CA PRO A 58 4.49 -1.77 3.04
C PRO A 58 3.13 -1.09 2.79
N LEU A 59 2.31 -0.89 3.83
CA LEU A 59 1.03 -0.20 3.69
C LEU A 59 1.21 1.29 3.36
N GLN A 60 2.16 1.96 4.02
CA GLN A 60 2.53 3.34 3.70
C GLN A 60 3.09 3.46 2.28
N HIS A 61 3.88 2.49 1.83
CA HIS A 61 4.37 2.44 0.45
C HIS A 61 3.23 2.28 -0.55
N ALA A 62 2.21 1.46 -0.26
CA ALA A 62 1.03 1.35 -1.11
C ALA A 62 0.29 2.69 -1.26
N LEU A 63 0.19 3.48 -0.19
CA LEU A 63 -0.37 4.84 -0.27
C LEU A 63 0.51 5.79 -1.09
N LYS A 64 1.84 5.71 -0.96
CA LYS A 64 2.75 6.51 -1.79
C LYS A 64 2.68 6.15 -3.27
N ASP A 65 2.49 4.87 -3.58
CA ASP A 65 2.28 4.42 -4.97
C ASP A 65 0.97 4.99 -5.54
N LEU A 66 -0.09 5.08 -4.74
CA LEU A 66 -1.35 5.74 -5.12
C LEU A 66 -1.13 7.24 -5.38
N GLU A 67 -0.43 7.93 -4.48
CA GLU A 67 -0.10 9.35 -4.65
C GLU A 67 0.72 9.60 -5.90
N LYS A 68 1.70 8.75 -6.19
CA LYS A 68 2.49 8.81 -7.42
C LYS A 68 1.62 8.58 -8.66
N ALA A 69 0.68 7.64 -8.61
CA ALA A 69 -0.25 7.39 -9.72
C ALA A 69 -1.13 8.62 -9.99
N TYR A 70 -1.66 9.26 -8.95
CA TYR A 70 -2.39 10.52 -9.09
C TYR A 70 -1.53 11.67 -9.59
N LYS A 71 -0.30 11.81 -9.09
CA LYS A 71 0.65 12.81 -9.59
C LYS A 71 0.90 12.64 -11.08
N ASN A 72 1.17 11.40 -11.53
CA ASN A 72 1.36 11.11 -12.94
C ASN A 72 0.09 11.40 -13.77
N PHE A 73 -1.11 11.14 -13.21
CA PHE A 73 -2.38 11.49 -13.84
C PHE A 73 -2.56 13.01 -14.00
N PHE A 74 -2.26 13.79 -12.94
CA PHE A 74 -2.30 15.25 -13.02
C PHE A 74 -1.26 15.82 -13.99
N GLU A 75 -0.08 15.19 -14.08
CA GLU A 75 0.96 15.51 -15.07
C GLU A 75 0.64 14.99 -16.50
N LYS A 76 -0.53 14.37 -16.72
CA LYS A 76 -0.94 13.72 -17.99
C LYS A 76 0.06 12.70 -18.54
N ARG A 77 0.87 12.10 -17.65
CA ARG A 77 1.84 11.05 -17.98
C ARG A 77 1.27 9.64 -17.83
N ALA A 78 0.13 9.50 -17.17
CA ALA A 78 -0.56 8.24 -16.97
C ALA A 78 -2.08 8.47 -16.93
N ASP A 79 -2.83 7.40 -17.18
CA ASP A 79 -4.28 7.41 -17.02
C ASP A 79 -4.71 7.40 -15.54
N PHE A 80 -6.00 7.62 -15.32
CA PHE A 80 -6.58 7.61 -13.99
C PHE A 80 -6.30 6.28 -13.27
N PRO A 81 -5.86 6.31 -11.99
CA PRO A 81 -5.53 5.09 -11.26
C PRO A 81 -6.74 4.15 -11.17
N ARG A 82 -6.49 2.86 -11.40
CA ARG A 82 -7.50 1.80 -11.38
C ARG A 82 -7.28 0.88 -10.18
N PHE A 83 -8.35 0.23 -9.73
CA PHE A 83 -8.27 -0.78 -8.68
C PHE A 83 -7.28 -1.90 -9.06
N LYS A 84 -6.41 -2.26 -8.13
CA LYS A 84 -5.44 -3.36 -8.30
C LYS A 84 -6.17 -4.70 -8.21
N ARG A 85 -5.95 -5.54 -9.23
CA ARG A 85 -6.49 -6.92 -9.31
C ARG A 85 -5.53 -7.91 -8.63
N LYS A 86 -6.08 -8.99 -8.07
CA LYS A 86 -5.28 -10.11 -7.54
C LYS A 86 -4.43 -10.67 -8.70
N TRP A 87 -3.18 -11.08 -8.45
CA TRP A 87 -2.31 -11.75 -9.43
C TRP A 87 -1.71 -10.90 -10.57
N GLN A 88 -2.06 -9.62 -10.70
CA GLN A 88 -1.49 -8.75 -11.74
C GLN A 88 -0.38 -7.82 -11.23
N SER A 89 -0.31 -7.55 -9.92
CA SER A 89 0.64 -6.59 -9.34
C SER A 89 0.94 -6.90 -7.87
N ASP A 90 1.22 -8.17 -7.56
CA ASP A 90 1.53 -8.64 -6.20
C ASP A 90 3.00 -8.37 -5.81
N SER A 91 3.44 -7.11 -5.93
CA SER A 91 4.76 -6.66 -5.47
C SER A 91 4.64 -5.97 -4.11
N PHE A 92 5.48 -6.36 -3.14
CA PHE A 92 5.67 -5.62 -1.88
C PHE A 92 7.13 -5.20 -1.76
N ARG A 93 7.40 -3.98 -1.26
CA ARG A 93 8.76 -3.49 -1.03
C ARG A 93 9.05 -3.41 0.46
N TYR A 94 10.16 -3.99 0.88
CA TYR A 94 10.76 -3.74 2.19
C TYR A 94 11.71 -2.54 2.07
N PRO A 95 11.57 -1.49 2.89
CA PRO A 95 12.38 -0.28 2.76
C PRO A 95 13.76 -0.36 3.40
N ASP A 96 14.09 -1.39 4.17
CA ASP A 96 15.33 -1.41 4.96
C ASP A 96 16.32 -2.50 4.50
N PRO A 97 17.47 -2.15 3.91
CA PRO A 97 18.53 -3.10 3.56
C PRO A 97 19.11 -3.81 4.78
N LYS A 98 19.07 -3.18 5.97
CA LYS A 98 19.59 -3.80 7.22
C LYS A 98 18.72 -4.95 7.72
N GLN A 99 17.51 -5.10 7.20
CA GLN A 99 16.60 -6.19 7.54
C GLN A 99 16.69 -7.36 6.55
N ILE A 100 17.45 -7.24 5.46
CA ILE A 100 17.61 -8.31 4.47
C ILE A 100 19.05 -8.82 4.61
N LYS A 101 19.27 -9.86 5.44
CA LYS A 101 20.54 -10.59 5.40
C LYS A 101 20.50 -11.53 4.21
N LEU A 102 21.34 -11.25 3.23
CA LEU A 102 21.54 -12.09 2.05
C LEU A 102 22.75 -12.99 2.34
N ASP A 103 22.50 -14.26 2.61
CA ASP A 103 23.57 -15.26 2.69
C ASP A 103 23.87 -15.71 1.26
N GLN A 104 24.84 -15.05 0.63
CA GLN A 104 25.25 -15.33 -0.75
C GLN A 104 25.89 -16.71 -0.91
N ALA A 105 26.40 -17.33 0.16
CA ALA A 105 27.00 -18.67 0.09
C ALA A 105 25.94 -19.77 -0.03
N ASN A 106 24.74 -19.55 0.54
CA ASN A 106 23.66 -20.54 0.57
C ASN A 106 22.42 -20.16 -0.26
N GLY A 107 22.40 -19.00 -0.91
CA GLY A 107 21.25 -18.51 -1.69
C GLY A 107 19.99 -18.26 -0.85
N ARG A 108 20.15 -17.99 0.46
CA ARG A 108 19.02 -17.80 1.39
C ARG A 108 18.85 -16.33 1.76
N ILE A 109 17.59 -15.89 1.81
CA ILE A 109 17.21 -14.53 2.19
C ILE A 109 16.55 -14.57 3.57
N PHE A 110 17.14 -13.88 4.54
CA PHE A 110 16.57 -13.72 5.87
C PHE A 110 15.65 -12.50 5.90
N LEU A 111 14.39 -12.70 6.31
CA LEU A 111 13.37 -11.66 6.42
C LEU A 111 12.85 -11.63 7.86
N PRO A 112 13.15 -10.59 8.67
CA PRO A 112 12.66 -10.52 10.04
C PRO A 112 11.13 -10.42 10.05
N LYS A 113 10.51 -11.30 10.86
CA LYS A 113 9.07 -11.57 11.00
C LYS A 113 8.43 -12.53 9.97
N LEU A 114 9.23 -13.29 9.24
CA LEU A 114 8.78 -14.46 8.46
C LEU A 114 9.47 -15.72 9.03
N GLY A 115 9.07 -16.09 10.25
CA GLY A 115 9.68 -17.19 11.01
C GLY A 115 10.79 -16.69 11.91
#